data_AF-A0A9D2DMI2-F1
#
_entry.id   AF-A0A9D2DMI2-F1
#
_cell.length_a   1.000
_cell.length_b   1.000
_cell.length_c   1.000
_cell.angle_alpha   90.00
_cell.angle_beta   90.00
_cell.angle_gamma   90.00
#
_symmetry.space_group_name_H-M   'P 1'
#
loop_
_entity.id
_entity.type
_entity.pdbx_description
1 polymer ?
#
loop_
_entity_poly.entity_id
_entity_poly.type
_entity_poly.pdbx_seq_one_letter_code
_entity_poly.pdbx_strand_id
1 'polypeptide(L)'
;MRVINIGGDAYLYPEGIYSMEDFVAFVNLSGNKFVRMRCLYSDNCVPPYFVREDCGTCYVNFSAVPMMEEAEITLLSREEYDARLREVLPHCCQGCVDFDENEDDILEGRRNYVGLDGYCPYYQAY
;
A
#
# COMPACT_ATOMS: atom_id res chain seq x y z
N MET A 1 -11.25 2.48 0.16
CA MET A 1 -11.42 2.48 -1.32
C MET A 1 -11.00 1.13 -1.87
N ARG A 2 -11.52 0.70 -3.04
CA ARG A 2 -11.20 -0.61 -3.62
C ARG A 2 -10.10 -0.51 -4.67
N VAL A 3 -9.23 -1.51 -4.69
CA VAL A 3 -8.11 -1.65 -5.63
C VAL A 3 -8.02 -3.09 -6.14
N ILE A 4 -7.32 -3.26 -7.26
CA ILE A 4 -6.96 -4.57 -7.80
C ILE A 4 -5.65 -4.99 -7.12
N ASN A 5 -5.65 -6.08 -6.38
CA ASN A 5 -4.44 -6.69 -5.84
C ASN A 5 -3.93 -7.78 -6.80
N ILE A 6 -2.65 -7.71 -7.15
CA ILE A 6 -1.97 -8.72 -7.96
C ILE A 6 -0.65 -9.07 -7.28
N GLY A 7 -0.57 -10.26 -6.69
CA GLY A 7 0.67 -10.75 -6.09
C GLY A 7 1.19 -9.88 -4.94
N GLY A 8 0.33 -9.13 -4.25
CA GLY A 8 0.70 -8.21 -3.18
C GLY A 8 0.74 -6.75 -3.60
N ASP A 9 0.83 -6.44 -4.90
CA ASP A 9 0.83 -5.08 -5.41
C ASP A 9 -0.60 -4.54 -5.56
N ALA A 10 -0.82 -3.29 -5.17
CA ALA A 10 -2.11 -2.62 -5.26
C ALA A 10 -2.20 -1.68 -6.48
N TYR A 11 -3.20 -1.89 -7.33
CA TYR A 11 -3.44 -1.08 -8.53
C TYR A 11 -4.79 -0.38 -8.49
N LEU A 12 -4.80 0.90 -8.82
CA LEU A 12 -6.05 1.65 -8.98
C LEU A 12 -6.80 1.16 -10.23
N TYR A 13 -8.12 1.08 -10.13
CA TYR A 13 -8.97 0.86 -11.29
C TYR A 13 -8.75 1.98 -12.34
N PRO A 14 -8.81 1.65 -13.65
CA PRO A 14 -8.84 2.66 -14.71
C PRO A 14 -10.06 3.57 -14.58
N GLU A 15 -9.97 4.76 -15.18
CA GLU A 15 -11.07 5.73 -15.16
C GLU A 15 -12.36 5.13 -15.75
N GLY A 16 -13.47 5.32 -15.06
CA GLY A 16 -14.77 4.77 -15.45
C GLY A 16 -15.00 3.30 -15.07
N ILE A 17 -14.03 2.62 -14.47
CA ILE A 17 -14.14 1.26 -13.94
C ILE A 17 -14.13 1.32 -12.40
N TYR A 18 -15.08 0.65 -11.76
CA TYR A 18 -15.25 0.73 -10.30
C TYR A 18 -15.46 -0.62 -9.62
N SER A 19 -15.39 -1.72 -10.37
CA SER A 19 -15.58 -3.07 -9.87
C SER A 19 -14.65 -4.06 -10.56
N MET A 20 -14.36 -5.17 -9.89
CA MET A 20 -13.57 -6.27 -10.46
C MET A 20 -14.29 -6.89 -11.67
N GLU A 21 -15.62 -7.01 -11.63
CA GLU A 21 -16.40 -7.58 -12.74
C GLU A 21 -16.26 -6.75 -14.01
N ASP A 22 -16.40 -5.42 -13.90
CA ASP A 22 -16.23 -4.50 -15.02
C ASP A 22 -14.79 -4.52 -15.55
N PHE A 23 -13.80 -4.62 -14.65
CA PHE A 23 -12.40 -4.69 -15.03
C PHE A 23 -12.06 -5.97 -15.79
N VAL A 24 -12.56 -7.13 -15.32
CA VAL A 24 -12.40 -8.42 -16.02
C VAL A 24 -13.02 -8.35 -17.41
N ALA A 25 -14.23 -7.77 -17.54
CA ALA A 25 -14.86 -7.57 -18.82
C ALA A 25 -14.02 -6.67 -19.75
N PHE A 26 -13.51 -5.56 -19.23
CA PHE A 26 -12.63 -4.64 -19.95
C PHE A 26 -11.37 -5.34 -20.48
N VAL A 27 -10.66 -6.09 -19.62
CA VAL A 27 -9.43 -6.82 -20.00
C VAL A 27 -9.74 -7.85 -21.09
N ASN A 28 -10.79 -8.66 -20.90
CA ASN A 28 -11.17 -9.71 -21.86
C ASN A 28 -11.60 -9.16 -23.23
N LEU A 29 -12.29 -8.01 -23.26
CA LEU A 29 -12.73 -7.38 -24.51
C LEU A 29 -11.59 -6.69 -25.26
N SER A 30 -10.62 -6.15 -24.53
CA SER A 30 -9.57 -5.32 -25.12
C SER A 30 -8.64 -6.09 -26.07
N GLY A 31 -8.52 -7.42 -25.91
CA GLY A 31 -7.53 -8.24 -26.62
C GLY A 31 -6.07 -7.81 -26.37
N ASN A 32 -5.86 -6.80 -25.51
CA ASN A 32 -4.59 -6.17 -25.26
C ASN A 32 -3.84 -6.97 -24.21
N LYS A 33 -2.60 -7.34 -24.53
CA LYS A 33 -1.74 -8.05 -23.57
C LYS A 33 -1.41 -7.15 -22.39
N PHE A 34 -1.13 -5.87 -22.63
CA PHE A 34 -0.70 -4.92 -21.60
C PHE A 34 -1.73 -3.80 -21.38
N VAL A 35 -2.09 -3.57 -20.13
CA VAL A 35 -2.96 -2.47 -19.71
C VAL A 35 -2.16 -1.50 -18.86
N ARG A 36 -2.32 -0.19 -19.14
CA ARG A 36 -1.72 0.87 -18.34
C ARG A 36 -2.45 0.97 -17.00
N MET A 37 -1.73 0.80 -15.90
CA MET A 37 -2.26 0.84 -14.53
C MET A 37 -1.53 1.90 -13.71
N ARG A 38 -2.19 2.37 -12.64
CA ARG A 38 -1.53 3.13 -11.58
C ARG A 38 -1.26 2.21 -10.41
N CYS A 39 0.01 1.98 -10.09
CA CYS A 39 0.46 1.19 -8.95
C CYS A 39 0.60 2.09 -7.73
N LEU A 40 0.14 1.63 -6.57
CA LEU A 40 0.41 2.21 -5.28
C LEU A 40 1.63 1.49 -4.70
N TYR A 41 2.75 2.18 -4.59
CA TYR A 41 3.96 1.57 -4.05
C TYR A 41 3.83 1.42 -2.54
N SER A 42 4.26 0.26 -2.03
CA SER A 42 4.37 0.01 -0.60
C SER A 42 5.74 0.41 -0.03
N ASP A 43 6.63 0.96 -0.87
CA ASP A 43 7.87 1.56 -0.39
C ASP A 43 7.50 2.82 0.40
N ASN A 44 7.70 2.79 1.71
CA ASN A 44 7.31 3.82 2.69
C ASN A 44 5.84 3.79 3.16
N CYS A 45 5.17 2.64 3.08
CA CYS A 45 3.95 2.41 3.84
C CYS A 45 3.66 0.92 4.09
N VAL A 46 2.79 0.62 5.06
CA VAL A 46 2.34 -0.75 5.34
C VAL A 46 0.87 -0.92 4.95
N PRO A 47 0.53 -1.87 4.06
CA PRO A 47 -0.86 -2.19 3.73
C PRO A 47 -1.70 -2.52 4.98
N PRO A 48 -3.00 -2.14 5.02
CA PRO A 48 -3.82 -1.61 3.93
C PRO A 48 -3.74 -0.08 3.74
N TYR A 49 -2.77 0.59 4.37
CA TYR A 49 -2.60 2.04 4.29
C TYR A 49 -1.55 2.39 3.23
N PHE A 50 -1.94 3.24 2.28
CA PHE A 50 -1.07 3.69 1.18
C PHE A 50 -0.99 5.21 1.14
N VAL A 51 0.10 5.71 0.57
CA VAL A 51 0.37 7.14 0.39
C VAL A 51 0.04 7.55 -1.04
N ARG A 52 -0.80 8.57 -1.21
CA ARG A 52 -1.30 9.03 -2.52
C ARG A 52 -0.20 9.50 -3.44
N GLU A 53 0.80 10.14 -2.87
CA GLU A 53 1.96 10.68 -3.57
C GLU A 53 2.89 9.57 -4.07
N ASP A 54 2.90 8.41 -3.41
CA ASP A 54 3.73 7.25 -3.74
C ASP A 54 3.02 6.34 -4.75
N CYS A 55 2.73 6.90 -5.92
CA CYS A 55 2.11 6.15 -7.00
C CYS A 55 2.86 6.32 -8.32
N GLY A 56 2.88 5.25 -9.10
CA GLY A 56 3.54 5.21 -10.40
C GLY A 56 2.60 4.73 -11.50
N THR A 57 2.99 4.97 -12.74
CA THR A 57 2.35 4.33 -13.90
C THR A 57 3.16 3.10 -14.28
N CYS A 58 2.49 1.97 -14.49
CA CYS A 58 3.09 0.77 -15.05
C CYS A 58 2.18 0.15 -16.12
N TYR A 59 2.67 -0.87 -16.82
CA TYR A 59 1.90 -1.64 -17.79
C TYR A 59 1.90 -3.10 -17.36
N VAL A 60 0.72 -3.64 -17.07
CA VAL A 60 0.56 -5.00 -16.54
C VAL A 60 0.09 -5.93 -17.65
N ASN A 61 0.77 -7.06 -17.81
CA ASN A 61 0.35 -8.10 -18.74
C ASN A 61 -0.71 -9.01 -18.13
N PHE A 62 -1.98 -8.68 -18.28
CA PHE A 62 -3.06 -9.46 -17.66
C PHE A 62 -3.25 -10.85 -18.27
N SER A 63 -2.69 -11.13 -19.47
CA SER A 63 -2.66 -12.51 -20.00
C SER A 63 -1.70 -13.43 -19.24
N ALA A 64 -0.77 -12.87 -18.46
CA ALA A 64 0.20 -13.61 -17.64
C ALA A 64 -0.11 -13.55 -16.14
N VAL A 65 -1.18 -12.87 -15.74
CA VAL A 65 -1.62 -12.78 -14.34
C VAL A 65 -2.45 -14.02 -14.01
N PRO A 66 -2.01 -14.91 -13.11
CA PRO A 66 -2.72 -16.14 -12.81
C PRO A 66 -3.97 -15.89 -11.95
N MET A 67 -3.96 -14.81 -11.16
CA MET A 67 -5.01 -14.44 -10.23
C MET A 67 -4.91 -12.95 -9.90
N MET A 68 -6.06 -12.33 -9.68
CA MET A 68 -6.20 -10.98 -9.15
C MET A 68 -7.42 -10.96 -8.23
N GLU A 69 -7.37 -10.15 -7.19
CA GLU A 69 -8.47 -10.01 -6.22
C GLU A 69 -8.76 -8.54 -5.95
N GLU A 70 -9.94 -8.27 -5.41
CA GLU A 70 -10.29 -6.92 -4.98
C GLU A 70 -9.92 -6.76 -3.50
N ALA A 71 -9.17 -5.72 -3.18
CA ALA A 71 -8.78 -5.39 -1.82
C ALA A 71 -9.31 -4.02 -1.41
N GLU A 72 -9.66 -3.87 -0.13
CA GLU A 72 -9.98 -2.58 0.45
C GLU A 72 -8.74 -1.95 1.07
N ILE A 73 -8.48 -0.70 0.73
CA ILE A 73 -7.34 0.07 1.22
C ILE A 73 -7.76 1.45 1.70
N THR A 74 -6.88 2.08 2.47
CA THR A 74 -6.98 3.49 2.87
C THR A 74 -5.88 4.27 2.18
N LEU A 75 -6.25 5.29 1.40
CA LEU A 75 -5.31 6.15 0.69
C LEU A 75 -5.23 7.52 1.38
N LEU A 76 -4.07 7.81 1.96
CA LEU A 76 -3.79 9.02 2.73
C LEU A 76 -2.84 9.93 1.94
N SER A 77 -2.87 11.23 2.20
CA SER A 77 -1.71 12.07 1.87
C SER A 77 -0.51 11.69 2.74
N ARG A 78 0.70 12.03 2.30
CA ARG A 78 1.93 11.86 3.08
C ARG A 78 1.80 12.47 4.49
N GLU A 79 1.25 13.68 4.58
CA GLU A 79 1.08 14.40 5.84
C GLU A 79 0.15 13.65 6.81
N GLU A 80 -0.98 13.16 6.32
CA GLU A 80 -1.93 12.38 7.12
C GLU A 80 -1.34 11.04 7.56
N TYR A 81 -0.61 10.36 6.68
CA TYR A 81 0.06 9.09 7.00
C TYR A 81 1.09 9.29 8.11
N ASP A 82 1.99 10.27 7.92
CA ASP A 82 3.06 10.57 8.87
C ASP A 82 2.50 11.05 10.22
N ALA A 83 1.42 11.83 10.23
CA ALA A 83 0.76 12.24 11.46
C ALA A 83 0.23 11.03 12.25
N ARG A 84 -0.51 10.13 11.60
CA ARG A 84 -1.03 8.91 12.25
C ARG A 84 0.08 7.97 12.70
N LEU A 85 1.14 7.84 11.91
CA LEU A 85 2.28 7.00 12.29
C LEU A 85 2.93 7.51 13.57
N ARG A 86 3.12 8.84 13.72
CA ARG A 86 3.66 9.44 14.95
C ARG A 86 2.80 9.15 16.19
N GLU A 87 1.48 9.09 16.04
CA GLU A 87 0.58 8.76 17.15
C GLU A 87 0.72 7.28 17.58
N VAL A 88 1.03 6.40 16.64
CA VAL A 88 1.10 4.95 16.85
C VAL A 88 2.46 4.51 17.41
N LEU A 89 3.55 5.14 16.98
CA LEU A 89 4.92 4.75 17.35
C LEU A 89 5.15 4.63 18.86
N PRO A 90 4.72 5.58 19.73
CA PRO A 90 4.91 5.45 21.17
C PRO A 90 4.23 4.21 21.76
N HIS A 91 3.13 3.74 21.17
CA HIS A 91 2.42 2.56 21.65
C HIS A 91 2.98 1.25 21.06
N CYS A 92 3.46 1.31 19.83
CA CYS A 92 3.96 0.15 19.10
C CYS A 92 5.43 -0.16 19.41
N CYS A 93 6.25 0.87 19.62
CA CYS A 93 7.70 0.75 19.71
C CYS A 93 8.25 0.94 21.13
N GLN A 94 7.42 1.33 22.11
CA GLN A 94 7.86 1.43 23.50
C GLN A 94 8.39 0.08 24.00
N GLY A 95 9.64 0.07 24.47
CA GLY A 95 10.32 -1.15 24.94
C GLY A 95 10.94 -2.00 23.84
N CYS A 96 10.90 -1.55 22.58
CA CYS A 96 11.63 -2.18 21.49
C CYS A 96 13.12 -1.82 21.57
N VAL A 97 14.01 -2.80 21.38
CA VAL A 97 15.47 -2.57 21.33
C VAL A 97 15.89 -1.65 20.18
N ASP A 98 15.10 -1.61 19.11
CA ASP A 98 15.35 -0.81 17.91
C ASP A 98 14.69 0.57 17.97
N PHE A 99 14.09 0.96 19.12
CA PHE A 99 13.43 2.25 19.28
C PHE A 99 14.28 3.23 20.08
N ASP A 100 14.78 4.26 19.42
CA ASP A 100 15.30 5.46 20.05
C ASP A 100 14.26 6.60 19.96
N GLU A 101 13.76 7.04 21.12
CA GLU A 101 12.83 8.16 21.23
C GLU A 101 13.47 9.52 20.93
N ASN A 102 14.81 9.58 20.89
CA ASN A 102 15.59 10.80 20.64
C ASN A 102 16.06 10.92 19.18
N GLU A 103 15.63 10.04 18.27
CA GLU A 103 16.02 10.13 16.87
C GLU A 103 15.34 11.31 16.16
N ASP A 104 16.14 12.11 15.45
CA ASP A 104 15.68 13.34 14.77
C ASP A 104 14.59 13.09 13.71
N ASP A 105 14.64 11.94 13.02
CA ASP A 105 13.56 11.46 12.15
C ASP A 105 13.04 10.09 12.61
N ILE A 106 12.16 10.13 13.59
CA ILE A 106 11.44 8.97 14.10
C ILE A 106 10.54 8.28 13.07
N LEU A 107 10.45 8.73 11.81
CA LEU A 107 9.64 8.10 10.77
C LEU A 107 10.49 7.35 9.74
N GLU A 108 11.72 7.79 9.51
CA GLU A 108 12.65 7.11 8.62
C GLU A 108 12.87 5.66 9.10
N GLY A 109 12.91 4.73 8.14
CA GLY A 109 12.93 3.29 8.41
C GLY A 109 11.59 2.70 8.86
N ARG A 110 10.79 3.38 9.68
CA ARG A 110 9.59 2.79 10.31
C ARG A 110 8.36 2.75 9.41
N ARG A 111 8.29 3.63 8.41
CA ARG A 111 7.21 3.64 7.41
C ARG A 111 7.04 2.29 6.70
N ASN A 112 8.10 1.48 6.62
CA ASN A 112 8.10 0.15 5.98
C ASN A 112 7.69 -1.00 6.92
N TYR A 113 7.64 -0.75 8.23
CA TYR A 113 7.55 -1.82 9.23
C TYR A 113 6.36 -1.67 10.18
N VAL A 114 6.01 -0.42 10.54
CA VAL A 114 4.95 -0.14 11.50
C VAL A 114 3.68 0.22 10.74
N GLY A 115 2.67 -0.63 10.86
CA GLY A 115 1.33 -0.35 10.37
C GLY A 115 0.62 0.69 11.22
N LEU A 116 -0.30 1.45 10.62
CA LEU A 116 -1.10 2.46 11.34
C LEU A 116 -2.08 1.83 12.35
N ASP A 117 -2.22 0.50 12.35
CA ASP A 117 -2.97 -0.26 13.35
C ASP A 117 -2.14 -0.59 14.61
N GLY A 118 -0.88 -0.14 14.69
CA GLY A 118 -0.01 -0.40 15.83
C GLY A 118 0.65 -1.77 15.86
N TYR A 119 0.74 -2.42 14.70
CA TYR A 119 1.44 -3.69 14.53
C TYR A 119 2.79 -3.51 13.84
N CYS A 120 3.83 -4.10 14.44
CA CYS A 120 5.16 -4.23 13.85
C CYS A 120 5.62 -5.70 13.97
N PRO A 121 5.84 -6.43 12.85
CA PRO A 121 6.27 -7.82 12.89
C PRO A 121 7.71 -8.01 13.38
N TYR A 122 8.49 -6.93 13.44
CA TYR A 122 9.90 -6.93 13.84
C TYR A 122 10.12 -6.44 15.29
N TYR A 123 9.05 -6.22 16.06
CA TYR A 123 9.16 -5.79 17.44
C TYR A 123 9.99 -6.78 18.28
N GLN A 124 11.00 -6.28 18.98
CA GLN A 124 11.87 -7.05 19.86
C GLN A 124 11.92 -6.41 21.24
N ALA A 125 11.36 -7.09 22.24
CA ALA A 125 11.40 -6.62 23.62
C ALA A 125 12.82 -6.76 24.22
N TYR A 126 13.21 -5.78 25.04
CA TYR A 126 14.34 -5.91 25.98
C TYR A 126 14.15 -7.04 27.00
#